data_AF-A0A3C0RWZ9-F1
#
_entry.id   AF-A0A3C0RWZ9-F1
#
_cell.length_a   1.000
_cell.length_b   1.000
_cell.length_c   1.000
_cell.angle_alpha   90.00
_cell.angle_beta   90.00
_cell.angle_gamma   90.00
#
_symmetry.space_group_name_H-M   'P 1'
#
loop_
_entity.id
_entity.type
_entity.pdbx_description
1 polymer ?
#
loop_
_entity_poly.entity_id
_entity_poly.type
_entity_poly.pdbx_seq_one_letter_code
_entity_poly.pdbx_strand_id
1 'polypeptide(L)'
;MNEAILLKRNRHHNPTIYHLGPKPSITTITPGHIVVEAEIEGKKGNFIFDTGGGINLFFEDFAKDLKKNESYNFLTAFRATGEKMTIPIYRSSTIKFNGK
;
A
#
# COMPACT_ATOMS: atom_id res chain seq x y z
N MET A 1 -13.74 6.26 7.73
CA MET A 1 -13.26 5.21 6.82
C MET A 1 -11.79 5.53 6.58
N ASN A 2 -10.89 4.65 7.03
CA ASN A 2 -9.44 4.90 7.00
C ASN A 2 -8.88 4.11 5.82
N GLU A 3 -8.93 4.66 4.60
CA GLU A 3 -8.71 3.88 3.37
C GLU A 3 -7.28 4.02 2.82
N ALA A 4 -6.34 3.16 3.19
CA ALA A 4 -5.00 3.21 2.59
C ALA A 4 -4.92 2.40 1.27
N ILE A 5 -4.04 2.82 0.36
CA ILE A 5 -3.85 2.26 -0.99
C ILE A 5 -2.61 1.36 -1.00
N LEU A 6 -2.75 0.16 -1.56
CA LEU A 6 -1.69 -0.85 -1.56
C LEU A 6 -1.40 -1.35 -2.97
N LEU A 7 -0.14 -1.21 -3.39
CA LEU A 7 0.37 -1.45 -4.74
C LEU A 7 1.62 -2.33 -4.72
N LYS A 8 1.60 -3.42 -5.48
CA LYS A 8 2.81 -4.19 -5.80
C LYS A 8 2.86 -4.52 -7.30
N ARG A 9 3.82 -3.93 -8.01
CA ARG A 9 4.35 -4.52 -9.26
C ARG A 9 5.87 -4.57 -9.19
N ASN A 10 6.42 -5.79 -9.11
CA ASN A 10 7.85 -6.04 -9.18
C ASN A 10 8.27 -6.08 -10.67
N ARG A 11 9.22 -5.26 -11.11
CA ARG A 11 9.85 -5.36 -12.44
C ARG A 11 11.34 -5.67 -12.29
N HIS A 12 11.68 -6.97 -12.41
CA HIS A 12 12.99 -7.62 -12.67
C HIS A 12 14.15 -7.32 -11.67
N HIS A 13 14.89 -8.27 -11.07
CA HIS A 13 15.33 -9.62 -11.46
C HIS A 13 15.16 -10.63 -10.31
N ASN A 14 14.87 -11.88 -10.68
CA ASN A 14 14.58 -13.07 -9.85
C ASN A 14 13.14 -13.13 -9.29
N PRO A 15 12.27 -14.04 -9.81
CA PRO A 15 10.90 -14.16 -9.33
C PRO A 15 10.90 -14.79 -7.94
N THR A 16 10.79 -13.97 -6.90
CA THR A 16 10.34 -14.47 -5.60
C THR A 16 8.87 -14.83 -5.74
N ILE A 17 8.60 -16.12 -5.94
CA ILE A 17 7.23 -16.68 -5.86
C ILE A 17 6.81 -16.59 -4.39
N TYR A 18 6.02 -15.58 -4.06
CA TYR A 18 5.34 -15.56 -2.77
C TYR A 18 4.24 -16.61 -2.82
N HIS A 19 4.39 -17.64 -2.00
CA HIS A 19 3.29 -18.55 -1.71
C HIS A 19 2.19 -17.73 -1.03
N LEU A 20 1.20 -17.31 -1.82
CA LEU A 20 -0.06 -16.87 -1.27
C LEU A 20 -0.54 -18.05 -0.42
N GLY A 21 -0.56 -17.85 0.90
CA GLY A 21 -1.19 -18.80 1.81
C GLY A 21 -2.68 -18.96 1.49
N PRO A 22 -3.49 -19.53 2.40
CA PRO A 22 -4.92 -19.61 2.16
C PRO A 22 -5.44 -18.23 1.75
N LYS A 23 -6.28 -18.22 0.71
CA LYS A 23 -6.73 -17.04 -0.04
C LYS A 23 -6.98 -15.86 0.92
N PRO A 24 -6.35 -14.68 0.73
CA PRO A 24 -6.66 -13.52 1.57
C PRO A 24 -8.17 -13.26 1.51
N SER A 25 -8.75 -12.82 2.63
CA SER A 25 -10.14 -12.41 2.72
C SER A 25 -10.37 -11.20 1.82
N ILE A 26 -10.69 -11.47 0.56
CA ILE A 26 -10.98 -10.48 -0.47
C ILE A 26 -12.46 -10.14 -0.36
N THR A 27 -12.76 -8.88 -0.05
CA THR A 27 -14.14 -8.38 -0.02
C THR A 27 -14.30 -7.29 -1.07
N THR A 28 -15.36 -7.36 -1.85
CA THR A 28 -15.76 -6.30 -2.78
C THR A 28 -16.80 -5.45 -2.08
N ILE A 29 -16.40 -4.32 -1.51
CA ILE A 29 -17.30 -3.42 -0.76
C ILE A 29 -18.00 -2.39 -1.67
N THR A 30 -17.59 -2.27 -2.94
CA THR A 30 -18.18 -1.36 -3.93
C THR A 30 -17.88 -1.89 -5.34
N PRO A 31 -18.74 -1.73 -6.36
CA PRO A 31 -18.39 -2.10 -7.73
C PRO A 31 -17.07 -1.45 -8.16
N GLY A 32 -16.08 -2.26 -8.53
CA GLY A 32 -14.83 -1.79 -9.13
C GLY A 32 -13.60 -1.75 -8.21
N HIS A 33 -13.72 -1.97 -6.89
CA HIS A 33 -12.56 -1.98 -5.99
C HIS A 33 -12.45 -3.29 -5.20
N ILE A 34 -11.21 -3.82 -5.14
CA ILE A 34 -10.84 -4.97 -4.33
C ILE A 34 -10.26 -4.46 -3.01
N VAL A 35 -10.79 -4.93 -1.88
CA VAL A 35 -10.24 -4.61 -0.56
C VAL A 35 -9.55 -5.83 0.05
N VAL A 36 -8.37 -5.58 0.60
CA VAL A 36 -7.49 -6.58 1.22
C VAL A 36 -7.14 -6.18 2.64
N GLU A 37 -7.12 -7.16 3.54
CA GLU A 37 -6.57 -6.97 4.89
C GLU A 37 -5.04 -7.12 4.84
N ALA A 38 -4.33 -6.19 5.49
CA ALA A 38 -2.89 -6.27 5.68
C ALA A 38 -2.47 -5.73 7.05
N GLU A 39 -1.26 -6.11 7.47
CA GLU A 39 -0.59 -5.59 8.66
C GLU A 39 0.66 -4.83 8.23
N ILE A 40 0.70 -3.53 8.54
CA ILE A 40 1.81 -2.63 8.22
C ILE A 40 2.52 -2.32 9.53
N GLU A 41 3.74 -2.81 9.70
CA GLU A 41 4.53 -2.61 10.93
C GLU A 41 3.77 -2.96 12.23
N GLY A 42 2.98 -4.04 12.20
CA GLY A 42 2.14 -4.47 13.34
C GLY A 42 0.76 -3.82 13.40
N LYS A 43 0.48 -2.77 12.60
CA LYS A 43 -0.82 -2.12 12.53
C LYS A 43 -1.69 -2.76 11.44
N LYS A 44 -2.77 -3.44 11.86
CA LYS A 44 -3.77 -4.01 10.95
C LYS A 44 -4.64 -2.93 10.31
N GLY A 45 -5.04 -3.14 9.06
CA GLY A 45 -5.94 -2.26 8.34
C GLY A 45 -6.55 -2.93 7.11
N ASN A 46 -7.51 -2.23 6.52
CA ASN A 46 -8.12 -2.59 5.24
C ASN A 46 -7.60 -1.63 4.17
N PHE A 47 -7.21 -2.18 3.03
CA PHE A 47 -6.53 -1.44 1.98
C PHE A 47 -7.16 -1.71 0.62
N ILE A 48 -7.19 -0.70 -0.23
CA ILE A 48 -7.60 -0.85 -1.63
C ILE A 48 -6.42 -1.47 -2.39
N PHE A 49 -6.69 -2.59 -3.07
CA PHE A 49 -5.74 -3.19 -3.99
C PHE A 49 -5.81 -2.44 -5.34
N ASP A 50 -4.92 -1.47 -5.49
CA ASP A 50 -4.74 -0.71 -6.72
C ASP A 50 -3.57 -1.33 -7.49
N THR A 51 -3.67 -1.42 -8.83
CA THR A 51 -2.56 -1.88 -9.69
C THR A 51 -1.91 -0.74 -10.50
N GLY A 52 -2.49 0.46 -10.48
CA GLY A 52 -2.11 1.60 -11.33
C GLY A 52 -1.08 2.56 -10.72
N GLY A 53 -1.02 2.72 -9.39
CA GLY A 53 -0.19 3.79 -8.77
C GLY A 53 1.31 3.51 -8.56
N GLY A 54 1.81 2.30 -8.85
CA GLY A 54 3.24 1.93 -8.76
C GLY A 54 3.91 1.91 -7.38
N ILE A 55 3.34 2.54 -6.33
CA ILE A 55 3.88 2.63 -4.96
C ILE A 55 2.77 2.57 -3.91
N ASN A 56 3.03 2.02 -2.73
CA ASN A 56 2.08 2.06 -1.61
C ASN A 56 1.84 3.49 -1.13
N LEU A 57 0.58 3.86 -0.90
CA LEU A 57 0.20 5.17 -0.39
C LEU A 57 -0.68 5.00 0.85
N PHE A 58 -0.23 5.59 1.95
CA PHE A 58 -0.98 5.61 3.20
C PHE A 58 -1.54 7.02 3.42
N PHE A 59 -2.79 7.13 3.84
CA PHE A 59 -3.28 8.40 4.36
C PHE A 59 -2.51 8.78 5.64
N GLU A 60 -2.43 10.08 5.86
CA GLU A 60 -1.65 10.64 6.97
C GLU A 60 -2.15 10.17 8.33
N ASP A 61 -3.47 9.99 8.49
CA ASP A 61 -4.09 9.48 9.71
C ASP A 61 -3.68 8.02 10.04
N PHE A 62 -3.46 7.20 9.01
CA PHE A 62 -2.91 5.86 9.17
C PHE A 62 -1.40 5.92 9.44
N ALA A 63 -0.68 6.74 8.65
CA ALA A 63 0.78 6.80 8.64
C ALA A 63 1.40 7.52 9.84
N LYS A 64 0.64 8.37 10.55
CA LYS A 64 1.14 9.14 11.71
C LYS A 64 1.69 8.26 12.84
N ASP A 65 1.17 7.04 12.97
CA ASP A 65 1.57 6.07 14.01
C ASP A 65 2.68 5.12 13.52
N LEU A 66 3.08 5.20 12.25
CA LEU A 66 4.14 4.36 11.69
C LEU A 66 5.51 5.01 11.93
N LYS A 67 6.55 4.18 12.03
CA LYS A 67 7.91 4.71 12.18
C LYS A 67 8.36 5.31 10.85
N LYS A 68 8.60 6.62 10.84
CA LYS A 68 9.06 7.35 9.67
C LYS A 68 10.56 7.12 9.45
N ASN A 69 10.91 6.17 8.59
CA ASN A 69 12.26 6.07 8.05
C ASN A 69 12.32 6.88 6.75
N GLU A 70 12.69 8.15 6.89
CA GLU A 70 12.71 9.11 5.78
C GLU A 70 13.71 8.72 4.70
N SER A 71 13.26 8.85 3.45
CA SER A 71 14.11 8.83 2.27
C SER A 71 14.54 10.26 1.95
N TYR A 72 15.75 10.43 1.41
CA TYR A 72 16.15 11.70 0.80
C TYR A 72 15.32 12.05 -0.46
N ASN A 73 14.57 11.08 -0.99
CA ASN A 73 13.76 11.22 -2.20
C ASN A 73 12.29 11.54 -1.88
N PHE A 74 11.67 12.28 -2.79
CA PHE A 74 10.25 12.63 -2.76
C PHE A 74 9.54 12.08 -3.99
N LEU A 75 8.26 11.75 -3.84
CA LEU A 75 7.40 11.39 -4.96
C LEU A 75 6.70 12.65 -5.46
N THR A 76 6.90 12.99 -6.73
CA THR A 76 5.98 13.89 -7.43
C THR A 76 4.84 13.05 -8.00
N ALA A 77 3.62 13.29 -7.52
CA ALA A 77 2.42 12.66 -8.04
C ALA A 77 1.44 13.72 -8.56
N PHE A 78 0.45 13.28 -9.31
CA PHE A 78 -0.64 14.12 -9.78
C PHE A 78 -1.96 13.47 -9.39
N ARG A 79 -2.88 14.24 -8.80
CA ARG A 79 -4.25 13.77 -8.56
C ARG A 79 -4.94 13.54 -9.90
N ALA A 80 -6.05 12.80 -9.89
CA ALA A 80 -6.91 12.65 -11.07
C ALA A 80 -7.41 13.99 -11.64
N THR A 81 -7.45 15.03 -10.81
CA THR A 81 -7.76 16.43 -11.19
C THR A 81 -6.60 17.15 -11.91
N GLY A 82 -5.41 16.53 -12.01
CA GLY A 82 -4.20 17.13 -12.55
C GLY A 82 -3.40 17.97 -11.55
N GLU A 83 -3.85 18.09 -10.30
CA GLU A 83 -3.12 18.82 -9.26
C GLU A 83 -1.80 18.12 -8.92
N LYS A 84 -0.68 18.85 -9.01
CA LYS A 84 0.66 18.36 -8.63
C LYS A 84 0.80 18.31 -7.11
N MET A 85 1.32 17.20 -6.61
CA MET A 85 1.63 17.00 -5.19
C MET A 85 3.05 16.45 -5.02
N THR A 86 3.75 16.93 -4.00
CA THR A 86 5.05 16.40 -3.55
C THR A 86 4.83 15.65 -2.25
N ILE A 87 5.09 14.35 -2.25
CA ILE A 87 4.80 13.45 -1.13
C ILE A 87 6.12 12.91 -0.58
N PRO A 88 6.34 12.94 0.75
CA PRO A 88 7.49 12.27 1.36
C PRO A 88 7.42 10.76 1.13
N ILE A 89 8.57 10.14 0.85
CA ILE A 89 8.68 8.68 0.71
C ILE A 89 9.24 8.12 2.01
N TYR A 90 8.52 7.17 2.59
CA TYR A 90 8.96 6.41 3.76
C TYR A 90 9.21 4.94 3.37
N ARG A 91 10.18 4.32 4.03
CA ARG A 91 10.40 2.87 3.91
C ARG A 91 9.69 2.13 5.03
N SER A 92 8.69 1.32 4.66
CA SER A 92 8.09 0.34 5.57
C SER A 92 9.06 -0.80 5.85
N SER A 93 9.18 -1.18 7.12
CA SER A 93 9.98 -2.31 7.58
C SER A 93 9.31 -3.66 7.29
N THR A 94 7.99 -3.73 7.49
CA THR A 94 7.21 -4.96 7.29
C THR A 94 5.83 -4.66 6.74
N ILE A 95 5.41 -5.48 5.78
CA ILE A 95 4.05 -5.53 5.23
C ILE A 95 3.68 -7.00 5.17
N LYS A 96 2.65 -7.39 5.91
CA LYS A 96 2.15 -8.77 5.92
C LYS A 96 0.76 -8.84 5.34
N PHE A 97 0.51 -9.87 4.56
CA PHE A 97 -0.81 -10.22 4.04
C PHE A 97 -1.24 -11.54 4.64
N ASN A 98 -2.44 -11.60 5.21
CA ASN A 98 -2.97 -12.81 5.84
C ASN A 98 -1.98 -13.43 6.87
N GLY A 99 -1.34 -12.58 7.68
CA GLY A 99 -0.38 -13.01 8.70
C GLY A 99 0.99 -13.50 8.19
N LYS A 100 1.30 -13.35 6.89
CA LYS A 100 2.58 -13.73 6.28
C LYS A 100 3.29 -12.57 5.63
#